data_AF-A0A2N1SYT7-F1
#
_entry.id   AF-A0A2N1SYT7-F1
#
_cell.length_a   1.000
_cell.length_b   1.000
_cell.length_c   1.000
_cell.angle_alpha   90.00
_cell.angle_beta   90.00
_cell.angle_gamma   90.00
#
_symmetry.space_group_name_H-M   'P 1'
#
loop_
_entity.id
_entity.type
_entity.pdbx_description
1 polymer ?
#
loop_
_entity_poly.entity_id
_entity_poly.type
_entity_poly.pdbx_seq_one_letter_code
_entity_poly.pdbx_strand_id
1 'polypeptide(L)'
;MKGCNVKNQKHQFGSAHLVIIVVLSLALIGALGFVFWQNFMQPKEITTQTNSVVKSTTEDKVEQISQNELEAIVTSELGFLNGKTSLDQVTNQEKLHLAITLYAKAHPSASGVYVRTITASEVDDTLSRASISTDGLVHESIKCTTATTPVHNEYDYDSKTKTYSNANHGGHGIEKQISAIYSKASNFKQDNNQFSITYKYVFGVLREFGAGDSPIFGTYSDAENETNAIYVFKAANDEIGSSVSIDDQKSYIENNYNSFENKLSAYTYTFKKNDGKIKLVDFSVK
;
A
#
# COMPACT_ATOMS: atom_id res chain seq x y z
N MET A 1 -53.18 -6.19 -68.84
CA MET A 1 -51.75 -5.82 -68.84
C MET A 1 -51.05 -6.66 -67.79
N LYS A 2 -50.07 -7.47 -68.21
CA LYS A 2 -49.23 -8.36 -67.38
C LYS A 2 -47.89 -7.66 -67.10
N GLY A 3 -47.29 -7.96 -65.96
CA GLY A 3 -45.93 -7.55 -65.57
C GLY A 3 -45.84 -7.42 -64.06
N CYS A 4 -45.83 -8.53 -63.30
CA CYS A 4 -44.70 -9.42 -62.99
C CYS A 4 -43.68 -8.78 -62.02
N ASN A 5 -43.51 -9.51 -60.92
CA ASN A 5 -42.87 -9.19 -59.65
C ASN A 5 -41.46 -9.79 -59.67
N VAL A 6 -40.43 -9.06 -59.25
CA VAL A 6 -39.08 -9.63 -59.01
C VAL A 6 -38.57 -9.13 -57.66
N LYS A 7 -38.67 -9.99 -56.64
CA LYS A 7 -37.92 -9.86 -55.38
C LYS A 7 -36.55 -10.49 -55.59
N ASN A 8 -35.49 -9.68 -55.52
CA ASN A 8 -34.11 -10.17 -55.46
C ASN A 8 -33.80 -10.69 -54.05
N GLN A 9 -33.65 -12.00 -53.91
CA GLN A 9 -33.02 -12.63 -52.74
C GLN A 9 -31.50 -12.38 -52.81
N LYS A 10 -30.93 -11.73 -51.80
CA LYS A 10 -29.47 -11.64 -51.62
C LYS A 10 -28.99 -12.84 -50.80
N HIS A 11 -28.01 -13.54 -51.37
CA HIS A 11 -27.31 -14.70 -50.87
C HIS A 11 -26.68 -14.46 -49.48
N GLN A 12 -26.86 -15.41 -48.54
CA GLN A 12 -26.25 -15.39 -47.21
C GLN A 12 -24.74 -15.68 -47.28
N PHE A 13 -23.91 -14.75 -46.82
CA PHE A 13 -22.46 -14.93 -46.56
C PHE A 13 -22.13 -14.78 -45.06
N GLY A 14 -22.98 -15.30 -44.17
CA GLY A 14 -22.86 -15.13 -42.72
C GLY A 14 -22.04 -16.19 -41.98
N SER A 15 -21.71 -17.32 -42.60
CA SER A 15 -21.13 -18.48 -41.88
C SER A 15 -19.60 -18.46 -41.79
N ALA A 16 -18.90 -18.09 -42.87
CA ALA A 16 -17.43 -18.16 -42.92
C ALA A 16 -16.73 -17.18 -41.95
N HIS A 17 -17.26 -15.95 -41.81
CA HIS A 17 -16.67 -14.94 -40.93
C HIS A 17 -16.82 -15.33 -39.45
N LEU A 18 -17.95 -15.94 -39.09
CA LEU A 18 -18.21 -16.38 -37.72
C LEU A 18 -17.28 -17.53 -37.32
N VAL A 19 -17.04 -18.49 -38.23
CA VAL A 19 -16.10 -19.59 -38.02
C VAL A 19 -14.67 -19.06 -37.82
N ILE A 20 -14.24 -18.08 -38.62
CA ILE A 20 -12.90 -17.49 -38.49
C ILE A 20 -12.71 -16.81 -37.13
N ILE A 21 -13.71 -16.05 -36.65
CA ILE A 21 -13.64 -15.36 -35.35
C ILE A 21 -13.58 -16.36 -34.18
N VAL A 22 -14.32 -17.46 -34.26
CA VAL A 22 -14.30 -18.51 -33.23
C VAL A 22 -12.93 -19.19 -33.18
N VAL A 23 -12.35 -19.53 -34.33
CA VAL A 23 -11.01 -20.15 -34.39
C VAL A 23 -9.93 -19.20 -33.85
N LEU A 24 -10.00 -17.92 -34.21
CA LEU A 24 -9.07 -16.90 -33.72
C LEU A 24 -9.16 -16.73 -32.20
N SER A 25 -10.38 -16.69 -31.65
CA SER A 25 -10.59 -16.57 -30.21
C SER A 25 -10.03 -17.77 -29.44
N LEU A 26 -10.25 -19.00 -29.94
CA LEU A 26 -9.72 -20.22 -29.30
C LEU A 26 -8.19 -20.29 -29.37
N ALA A 27 -7.58 -19.86 -30.48
CA ALA A 27 -6.13 -19.79 -30.60
C ALA A 27 -5.53 -18.78 -29.60
N LEU A 28 -6.19 -17.63 -29.40
CA LEU A 28 -5.74 -16.60 -28.46
C LEU A 28 -5.80 -17.10 -27.01
N ILE A 29 -6.90 -17.73 -26.62
CA ILE A 29 -7.07 -18.30 -25.27
C ILE A 29 -6.05 -19.42 -25.04
N GLY A 30 -5.81 -20.28 -26.04
CA GLY A 30 -4.81 -21.34 -25.98
C GLY A 30 -3.38 -20.80 -25.79
N ALA A 31 -3.01 -19.75 -26.54
CA ALA A 31 -1.69 -19.12 -26.44
C ALA A 31 -1.47 -18.48 -25.05
N LEU A 32 -2.46 -17.77 -24.53
CA LEU A 32 -2.39 -17.16 -23.20
C LEU A 32 -2.31 -18.23 -22.10
N GLY A 33 -3.10 -19.30 -22.22
CA GLY A 33 -3.04 -20.44 -21.30
C GLY A 33 -1.67 -21.13 -21.31
N PHE A 34 -1.04 -21.27 -22.48
CA PHE A 34 0.30 -21.86 -22.61
C PHE A 34 1.40 -21.01 -21.96
N VAL A 35 1.37 -19.69 -22.18
CA VAL A 35 2.31 -18.75 -21.54
C VAL A 35 2.14 -18.77 -20.02
N PHE A 36 0.90 -18.83 -19.54
CA PHE A 36 0.61 -18.94 -18.12
C PHE A 36 1.15 -20.25 -17.52
N TRP A 37 0.95 -21.38 -18.20
CA TRP A 37 1.47 -22.68 -17.76
C TRP A 37 2.99 -22.70 -17.62
N GLN A 38 3.73 -22.16 -18.61
CA GLN A 38 5.19 -22.11 -18.56
C GLN A 38 5.72 -21.23 -17.42
N ASN A 39 5.07 -20.08 -17.17
CA ASN A 39 5.58 -19.12 -16.17
C ASN A 39 5.17 -19.47 -14.73
N PHE A 40 4.02 -20.13 -14.54
CA PHE A 40 3.44 -20.31 -13.20
C PHE A 40 3.27 -21.77 -12.77
N MET A 41 3.12 -22.72 -13.69
CA MET A 41 2.80 -24.12 -13.36
C MET A 41 3.92 -25.11 -13.66
N GLN A 42 4.88 -24.80 -14.53
CA GLN A 42 6.03 -25.68 -14.73
C GLN A 42 6.92 -25.70 -13.47
N PRO A 43 7.13 -26.87 -12.83
CA PRO A 43 8.13 -27.01 -11.80
C PRO A 43 9.49 -26.73 -12.44
N LYS A 44 10.22 -25.73 -11.92
CA LYS A 44 11.59 -25.48 -12.36
C LYS A 44 12.41 -26.72 -12.01
N GLU A 45 12.88 -27.46 -13.00
CA GLU A 45 13.83 -28.54 -12.77
C GLU A 45 15.09 -27.93 -12.16
N ILE A 46 15.30 -28.20 -10.87
CA ILE A 46 16.55 -27.89 -10.19
C ILE A 46 17.59 -28.84 -10.79
N THR A 47 18.37 -28.35 -11.75
CA THR A 47 19.56 -29.05 -12.21
C THR A 47 20.56 -29.05 -11.05
N THR A 48 20.50 -30.10 -10.23
CA THR A 48 21.49 -30.36 -9.19
C THR A 48 22.80 -30.74 -9.86
N GLN A 49 23.71 -29.76 -10.04
CA GLN A 49 25.11 -30.08 -10.25
C GLN A 49 25.65 -30.62 -8.92
N THR A 50 25.72 -31.95 -8.85
CA THR A 50 26.45 -32.67 -7.82
C THR A 50 27.93 -32.32 -7.94
N ASN A 51 28.45 -31.53 -7.00
CA ASN A 51 29.87 -31.48 -6.71
C ASN A 51 30.10 -31.81 -5.23
N SER A 52 31.08 -32.68 -5.05
CA SER A 52 31.47 -33.35 -3.82
C SER A 52 31.57 -32.47 -2.58
N VAL A 53 31.22 -33.09 -1.46
CA VAL A 53 31.51 -32.70 -0.09
C VAL A 53 32.95 -32.19 0.07
N VAL A 54 33.10 -30.92 0.43
CA VAL A 54 34.19 -30.43 1.25
C VAL A 54 33.55 -29.83 2.51
N LYS A 55 33.92 -30.39 3.66
CA LYS A 55 33.61 -29.86 4.99
C LYS A 55 34.13 -28.42 5.06
N SER A 56 33.25 -27.44 4.99
CA SER A 56 33.56 -26.05 5.32
C SER A 56 32.48 -25.55 6.26
N THR A 57 32.95 -24.90 7.32
CA THR A 57 32.27 -24.06 8.32
C THR A 57 30.93 -23.49 7.85
N THR A 58 29.96 -23.49 8.75
CA THR A 58 28.66 -22.81 8.65
C THR A 58 28.85 -21.38 8.15
N GLU A 59 28.84 -21.18 6.84
CA GLU A 59 28.56 -19.88 6.25
C GLU A 59 27.08 -19.62 6.52
N ASP A 60 26.81 -18.62 7.34
CA ASP A 60 25.47 -18.06 7.53
C ASP A 60 24.87 -17.85 6.15
N LYS A 61 23.87 -18.69 5.83
CA LYS A 61 23.14 -18.59 4.58
C LYS A 61 22.45 -17.23 4.62
N VAL A 62 23.00 -16.23 3.92
CA VAL A 62 22.39 -14.89 3.84
C VAL A 62 21.00 -15.08 3.26
N GLU A 63 20.00 -14.92 4.12
CA GLU A 63 18.62 -15.14 3.74
C GLU A 63 18.19 -13.98 2.84
N GLN A 64 17.88 -14.29 1.59
CA GLN A 64 17.46 -13.29 0.61
C GLN A 64 16.02 -12.86 0.88
N ILE A 65 15.80 -11.55 1.02
CA ILE A 65 14.48 -10.94 1.11
C ILE A 65 14.21 -10.23 -0.21
N SER A 66 13.01 -10.40 -0.75
CA SER A 66 12.63 -9.74 -2.00
C SER A 66 12.29 -8.26 -1.76
N GLN A 67 12.51 -7.41 -2.76
CA GLN A 67 12.03 -6.02 -2.71
C GLN A 67 10.53 -5.96 -2.39
N ASN A 68 9.71 -6.77 -3.08
CA ASN A 68 8.26 -6.84 -2.90
C ASN A 68 7.82 -7.13 -1.45
N GLU A 69 8.59 -7.92 -0.72
CA GLU A 69 8.32 -8.22 0.69
C GLU A 69 8.51 -6.97 1.56
N LEU A 70 9.56 -6.18 1.34
CA LEU A 70 9.74 -4.90 2.03
C LEU A 70 8.69 -3.86 1.59
N GLU A 71 8.31 -3.84 0.31
CA GLU A 71 7.26 -2.94 -0.17
C GLU A 71 5.92 -3.22 0.52
N ALA A 72 5.59 -4.50 0.71
CA ALA A 72 4.39 -4.93 1.42
C ALA A 72 4.42 -4.49 2.89
N ILE A 73 5.56 -4.61 3.57
CA ILE A 73 5.75 -4.12 4.95
C ILE A 73 5.54 -2.60 4.99
N VAL A 74 6.24 -1.83 4.15
CA VAL A 74 6.15 -0.37 4.15
C VAL A 74 4.72 0.09 3.93
N THR A 75 4.04 -0.49 2.93
CA THR A 75 2.68 -0.09 2.55
C THR A 75 1.64 -0.50 3.60
N SER A 76 1.81 -1.66 4.23
CA SER A 76 0.78 -2.20 5.14
C SER A 76 0.97 -1.84 6.61
N GLU A 77 2.19 -1.51 7.04
CA GLU A 77 2.51 -1.28 8.45
C GLU A 77 3.07 0.11 8.72
N LEU A 78 3.80 0.71 7.78
CA LEU A 78 4.68 1.86 8.08
C LEU A 78 4.21 3.20 7.51
N GLY A 79 2.99 3.27 6.97
CA GLY A 79 2.44 4.50 6.40
C GLY A 79 2.35 5.68 7.37
N PHE A 80 2.23 5.42 8.68
CA PHE A 80 2.22 6.47 9.71
C PHE A 80 3.57 7.21 9.84
N LEU A 81 4.66 6.67 9.29
CA LEU A 81 5.98 7.32 9.26
C LEU A 81 6.09 8.45 8.22
N ASN A 82 5.11 8.61 7.33
CA ASN A 82 5.17 9.61 6.26
C ASN A 82 5.33 11.05 6.78
N GLY A 83 4.76 11.35 7.95
CA GLY A 83 4.90 12.65 8.64
C GLY A 83 6.08 12.74 9.61
N LYS A 84 7.00 11.78 9.57
CA LYS A 84 8.17 11.70 10.45
C LYS A 84 9.46 11.87 9.65
N THR A 85 10.53 12.18 10.36
CA THR A 85 11.90 12.29 9.82
C THR A 85 12.84 11.22 10.40
N SER A 86 12.47 10.62 11.54
CA SER A 86 13.23 9.55 12.21
C SER A 86 12.32 8.67 13.09
N LEU A 87 12.80 7.50 13.49
CA LEU A 87 12.07 6.60 14.40
C LEU A 87 11.84 7.19 15.79
N ASP A 88 12.70 8.11 16.24
CA ASP A 88 12.58 8.74 17.56
C ASP A 88 11.33 9.63 17.69
N GLN A 89 10.70 9.99 16.56
CA GLN A 89 9.46 10.78 16.53
C GLN A 89 8.19 9.90 16.60
N VAL A 90 8.34 8.57 16.68
CA VAL A 90 7.22 7.64 16.82
C VAL A 90 6.73 7.65 18.26
N THR A 91 5.48 8.06 18.43
CA THR A 91 4.83 8.18 19.73
C THR A 91 4.29 6.85 20.22
N ASN A 92 4.02 6.75 21.53
CA ASN A 92 3.35 5.60 22.11
C ASN A 92 1.94 5.38 21.52
N GLN A 93 1.20 6.46 21.27
CA GLN A 93 -0.12 6.42 20.63
C GLN A 93 -0.07 5.79 19.23
N GLU A 94 0.92 6.13 18.42
CA GLU A 94 1.09 5.56 17.07
C GLU A 94 1.41 4.05 17.12
N LYS A 95 2.22 3.61 18.10
CA LYS A 95 2.48 2.18 18.33
C LYS A 95 1.19 1.43 18.70
N LEU A 96 0.38 1.98 19.60
CA LEU A 96 -0.89 1.39 20.00
C LEU A 96 -1.91 1.35 18.85
N HIS A 97 -2.02 2.43 18.07
CA HIS A 97 -2.84 2.49 16.85
C HIS A 97 -2.43 1.44 15.83
N LEU A 98 -1.12 1.28 15.58
CA LEU A 98 -0.60 0.23 14.70
C LEU A 98 -1.00 -1.16 15.20
N ALA A 99 -0.84 -1.42 16.51
CA ALA A 99 -1.19 -2.71 17.11
C ALA A 99 -2.64 -3.09 16.86
N ILE A 100 -3.57 -2.17 17.14
CA ILE A 100 -5.00 -2.42 16.95
C ILE A 100 -5.33 -2.57 15.46
N THR A 101 -4.72 -1.77 14.59
CA THR A 101 -4.93 -1.86 13.13
C THR A 101 -4.51 -3.23 12.61
N LEU A 102 -3.34 -3.73 13.02
CA LEU A 102 -2.85 -5.04 12.61
C LEU A 102 -3.68 -6.18 13.20
N TYR A 103 -4.09 -6.05 14.46
CA TYR A 103 -4.98 -7.02 15.09
C TYR A 103 -6.33 -7.10 14.37
N ALA A 104 -6.95 -5.96 14.07
CA ALA A 104 -8.22 -5.89 13.34
C ALA A 104 -8.11 -6.54 11.96
N LYS A 105 -7.03 -6.28 11.23
CA LYS A 105 -6.75 -6.87 9.91
C LYS A 105 -6.61 -8.39 9.97
N ALA A 106 -6.03 -8.92 11.05
CA ALA A 106 -5.89 -10.36 11.26
C ALA A 106 -7.19 -11.04 11.74
N HIS A 107 -8.17 -10.28 12.24
CA HIS A 107 -9.42 -10.78 12.82
C HIS A 107 -10.69 -10.16 12.18
N PRO A 108 -10.93 -10.40 10.87
CA PRO A 108 -12.03 -9.78 10.12
C PRO A 108 -13.43 -10.21 10.56
N SER A 109 -13.56 -11.22 11.43
CA SER A 109 -14.83 -11.70 11.99
C SER A 109 -15.36 -10.87 13.17
N ALA A 110 -14.61 -9.86 13.65
CA ALA A 110 -15.17 -8.81 14.50
C ALA A 110 -16.11 -7.95 13.64
N SER A 111 -17.42 -8.11 13.84
CA SER A 111 -18.45 -7.47 13.03
C SER A 111 -18.41 -5.93 13.15
N GLY A 112 -17.97 -5.28 12.07
CA GLY A 112 -17.83 -3.83 11.95
C GLY A 112 -16.38 -3.45 11.71
N VAL A 113 -16.12 -2.24 11.23
CA VAL A 113 -14.79 -1.67 10.95
C VAL A 113 -13.89 -1.58 12.22
N TYR A 114 -14.32 -2.18 13.34
CA TYR A 114 -13.90 -1.86 14.70
C TYR A 114 -13.77 -3.13 15.54
N VAL A 115 -12.62 -3.28 16.18
CA VAL A 115 -12.42 -4.24 17.26
C VAL A 115 -13.19 -3.72 18.49
N ARG A 116 -14.18 -4.48 18.97
CA ARG A 116 -14.99 -4.05 20.14
C ARG A 116 -14.17 -4.04 21.43
N THR A 117 -13.40 -5.11 21.63
CA THR A 117 -12.57 -5.31 22.82
C THR A 117 -11.31 -6.07 22.41
N ILE A 118 -10.17 -5.68 22.97
CA ILE A 118 -8.87 -6.35 22.80
C ILE A 118 -8.10 -6.28 24.12
N THR A 119 -7.39 -7.35 24.48
CA THR A 119 -6.56 -7.40 25.69
C THR A 119 -5.20 -6.75 25.45
N ALA A 120 -4.56 -6.27 26.52
CA ALA A 120 -3.18 -5.80 26.48
C ALA A 120 -2.21 -6.86 25.93
N SER A 121 -2.44 -8.13 26.29
CA SER A 121 -1.62 -9.25 25.79
C SER A 121 -1.74 -9.46 24.28
N GLU A 122 -2.92 -9.24 23.70
CA GLU A 122 -3.12 -9.34 22.24
C GLU A 122 -2.48 -8.15 21.50
N VAL A 123 -2.48 -6.97 22.12
CA VAL A 123 -1.72 -5.79 21.64
C VAL A 123 -0.22 -6.10 21.62
N ASP A 124 0.32 -6.63 22.72
CA ASP A 124 1.73 -7.00 22.85
C ASP A 124 2.13 -8.06 21.83
N ASP A 125 1.34 -9.14 21.71
CA ASP A 125 1.58 -10.22 20.75
C ASP A 125 1.58 -9.68 19.31
N THR A 126 0.62 -8.81 18.98
CA THR A 126 0.53 -8.20 17.66
C THR A 126 1.75 -7.34 17.34
N LEU A 127 2.16 -6.45 18.24
CA LEU A 127 3.34 -5.63 18.04
C LEU A 127 4.64 -6.44 18.02
N SER A 128 4.72 -7.54 18.78
CA SER A 128 5.89 -8.43 18.74
C SER A 128 6.13 -9.04 17.34
N ARG A 129 5.07 -9.15 16.53
CA ARG A 129 5.11 -9.64 15.15
C ARG A 129 5.24 -8.53 14.11
N ALA A 130 4.82 -7.30 14.43
CA ALA A 130 4.93 -6.15 13.55
C ALA A 130 6.39 -5.82 13.21
N SER A 131 6.61 -5.06 12.14
CA SER A 131 7.96 -4.71 11.68
C SER A 131 8.60 -3.60 12.51
N ILE A 132 7.85 -2.86 13.35
CA ILE A 132 8.44 -1.85 14.25
C ILE A 132 8.76 -2.41 15.64
N SER A 133 9.72 -1.81 16.35
CA SER A 133 10.05 -2.17 17.73
C SER A 133 8.90 -1.88 18.70
N THR A 134 8.77 -2.75 19.69
CA THR A 134 7.84 -2.64 20.83
C THR A 134 8.46 -1.94 22.02
N ASP A 135 9.73 -1.55 21.95
CA ASP A 135 10.45 -0.98 23.09
C ASP A 135 9.76 0.28 23.60
N GLY A 136 9.60 0.35 24.91
CA GLY A 136 8.96 1.48 25.59
C GLY A 136 7.45 1.60 25.35
N LEU A 137 6.76 0.53 24.92
CA LEU A 137 5.31 0.52 24.88
C LEU A 137 4.72 0.68 26.30
N VAL A 138 3.80 1.62 26.44
CA VAL A 138 3.04 1.85 27.67
C VAL A 138 1.56 1.70 27.34
N HIS A 139 0.83 0.85 28.06
CA HIS A 139 -0.61 0.73 27.88
C HIS A 139 -1.33 1.95 28.45
N GLU A 140 -2.05 2.66 27.59
CA GLU A 140 -2.87 3.82 27.91
C GLU A 140 -4.07 3.88 26.95
N SER A 141 -5.08 4.69 27.26
CA SER A 141 -6.18 4.93 26.33
C SER A 141 -5.65 5.50 25.02
N ILE A 142 -6.20 5.01 23.91
CA ILE A 142 -5.83 5.42 22.56
C ILE A 142 -6.77 6.53 22.15
N LYS A 143 -6.22 7.71 21.88
CA LYS A 143 -7.01 8.89 21.50
C LYS A 143 -7.20 8.93 20.00
N CYS A 144 -8.31 9.51 19.56
CA CYS A 144 -8.49 9.83 18.16
C CYS A 144 -7.40 10.80 17.69
N THR A 145 -6.67 10.44 16.64
CA THR A 145 -5.69 11.31 15.99
C THR A 145 -6.20 11.70 14.61
N THR A 146 -6.22 13.00 14.33
CA THR A 146 -6.68 13.54 13.04
C THR A 146 -5.63 13.45 11.93
N ALA A 147 -4.37 13.16 12.26
CA ALA A 147 -3.26 13.51 11.39
C ALA A 147 -2.77 12.42 10.42
N THR A 148 -2.80 11.12 10.76
CA THR A 148 -1.94 10.16 10.02
C THR A 148 -2.42 8.71 9.93
N THR A 149 -3.49 8.31 10.61
CA THR A 149 -3.96 6.91 10.59
C THR A 149 -5.38 6.80 10.04
N PRO A 150 -5.68 5.78 9.21
CA PRO A 150 -7.03 5.52 8.71
C PRO A 150 -8.00 5.03 9.81
N VAL A 151 -7.54 4.96 11.06
CA VAL A 151 -8.27 4.42 12.20
C VAL A 151 -8.59 5.56 13.16
N HIS A 152 -9.71 6.23 12.93
CA HIS A 152 -10.26 7.30 13.77
C HIS A 152 -10.93 6.77 15.06
N ASN A 153 -10.38 5.70 15.62
CA ASN A 153 -10.99 5.05 16.77
C ASN A 153 -10.29 5.45 18.06
N GLU A 154 -11.12 5.75 19.04
CA GLU A 154 -10.69 5.91 20.41
C GLU A 154 -10.90 4.58 21.15
N TYR A 155 -9.98 4.25 22.04
CA TYR A 155 -10.09 3.07 22.90
C TYR A 155 -9.80 3.44 24.34
N ASP A 156 -10.71 3.08 25.23
CA ASP A 156 -10.51 3.19 26.67
C ASP A 156 -9.72 1.98 27.17
N TYR A 157 -8.60 2.23 27.84
CA TYR A 157 -7.82 1.18 28.49
C TYR A 157 -8.19 1.04 29.96
N ASP A 158 -8.76 -0.11 30.34
CA ASP A 158 -8.99 -0.47 31.74
C ASP A 158 -7.78 -1.23 32.29
N SER A 159 -7.02 -0.57 33.16
CA SER A 159 -5.83 -1.16 33.82
C SER A 159 -6.13 -2.35 34.75
N LYS A 160 -7.37 -2.50 35.25
CA LYS A 160 -7.76 -3.61 36.14
C LYS A 160 -8.01 -4.88 35.35
N THR A 161 -8.76 -4.78 34.26
CA THR A 161 -9.06 -5.92 33.38
C THR A 161 -7.99 -6.12 32.31
N LYS A 162 -7.11 -5.13 32.10
CA LYS A 162 -6.10 -5.07 31.05
C LYS A 162 -6.72 -5.19 29.66
N THR A 163 -7.81 -4.48 29.44
CA THR A 163 -8.56 -4.51 28.18
C THR A 163 -8.77 -3.11 27.62
N TYR A 164 -8.63 -3.01 26.31
CA TYR A 164 -9.09 -1.89 25.51
C TYR A 164 -10.53 -2.15 25.08
N SER A 165 -11.40 -1.16 25.25
CA SER A 165 -12.75 -1.17 24.70
C SER A 165 -12.91 0.01 23.77
N ASN A 166 -13.56 -0.19 22.62
CA ASN A 166 -13.86 0.90 21.70
C ASN A 166 -14.66 1.98 22.46
N ALA A 167 -14.06 3.16 22.61
CA ALA A 167 -14.74 4.30 23.15
C ALA A 167 -15.71 4.76 22.06
N ASN A 168 -16.99 4.82 22.40
CA ASN A 168 -18.05 5.15 21.46
C ASN A 168 -17.88 6.62 21.01
N HIS A 169 -17.07 6.84 19.98
CA HIS A 169 -16.70 8.16 19.50
C HIS A 169 -17.67 8.61 18.40
N GLY A 170 -18.07 9.88 18.46
CA GLY A 170 -18.96 10.45 17.45
C GLY A 170 -18.30 10.51 16.08
N GLY A 171 -19.10 10.34 15.03
CA GLY A 171 -18.65 10.65 13.67
C GLY A 171 -18.24 12.12 13.62
N HIS A 172 -16.97 12.37 13.31
CA HIS A 172 -16.42 13.69 13.10
C HIS A 172 -15.80 13.70 11.72
N GLY A 173 -15.87 14.87 11.09
CA GLY A 173 -15.44 15.01 9.73
C GLY A 173 -13.92 14.99 9.55
N ILE A 174 -13.46 14.76 8.33
CA ILE A 174 -12.06 14.89 7.95
C ILE A 174 -11.80 16.36 7.59
N GLU A 175 -11.30 17.13 8.56
CA GLU A 175 -10.88 18.52 8.35
C GLU A 175 -9.73 18.61 7.34
N LYS A 176 -8.71 17.75 7.53
CA LYS A 176 -7.53 17.65 6.68
C LYS A 176 -6.85 16.30 6.88
N GLN A 177 -6.64 15.56 5.81
CA GLN A 177 -5.85 14.32 5.83
C GLN A 177 -4.77 14.38 4.76
N ILE A 178 -3.52 14.12 5.14
CA ILE A 178 -2.40 14.04 4.21
C ILE A 178 -2.20 12.58 3.84
N SER A 179 -2.14 12.28 2.55
CA SER A 179 -1.94 10.91 2.06
C SER A 179 -0.89 10.86 0.97
N ALA A 180 -0.12 9.78 0.94
CA ALA A 180 0.75 9.48 -0.20
C ALA A 180 -0.14 9.00 -1.35
N ILE A 181 -0.38 9.88 -2.33
CA ILE A 181 -1.18 9.57 -3.52
C ILE A 181 -0.39 8.77 -4.57
N TYR A 182 0.93 8.89 -4.52
CA TYR A 182 1.86 8.14 -5.35
C TYR A 182 3.13 7.79 -4.56
N SER A 183 3.68 6.61 -4.82
CA SER A 183 4.93 6.15 -4.25
C SER A 183 5.75 5.43 -5.32
N LYS A 184 7.06 5.60 -5.28
CA LYS A 184 7.98 4.86 -6.16
C LYS A 184 9.23 4.47 -5.39
N ALA A 185 9.52 3.16 -5.37
CA ALA A 185 10.80 2.68 -4.89
C ALA A 185 11.91 3.16 -5.84
N SER A 186 12.89 3.84 -5.28
CA SER A 186 14.01 4.44 -6.01
C SER A 186 15.32 3.68 -5.80
N ASN A 187 15.43 2.93 -4.71
CA ASN A 187 16.61 2.15 -4.39
C ASN A 187 16.25 0.95 -3.49
N PHE A 188 16.95 -0.16 -3.70
CA PHE A 188 16.93 -1.34 -2.85
C PHE A 188 18.36 -1.80 -2.64
N LYS A 189 18.74 -2.02 -1.37
CA LYS A 189 20.06 -2.56 -1.01
C LYS A 189 19.89 -3.69 -0.01
N GLN A 190 20.74 -4.68 -0.13
CA GLN A 190 20.85 -5.78 0.79
C GLN A 190 22.33 -6.05 1.07
N ASP A 191 22.69 -6.06 2.34
CA ASP A 191 24.04 -6.38 2.82
C ASP A 191 23.93 -7.02 4.21
N ASN A 192 24.52 -8.20 4.41
CA ASN A 192 24.68 -8.87 5.72
C ASN A 192 23.48 -8.74 6.69
N ASN A 193 22.35 -9.38 6.36
CA ASN A 193 21.09 -9.36 7.12
C ASN A 193 20.48 -7.97 7.38
N GLN A 194 20.99 -6.94 6.72
CA GLN A 194 20.44 -5.59 6.66
C GLN A 194 19.89 -5.32 5.26
N PHE A 195 18.70 -4.73 5.23
CA PHE A 195 17.96 -4.46 3.99
C PHE A 195 17.51 -3.00 4.03
N SER A 196 17.59 -2.28 2.92
CA SER A 196 17.06 -0.93 2.85
C SER A 196 16.27 -0.72 1.58
N ILE A 197 15.11 -0.07 1.70
CA ILE A 197 14.33 0.42 0.57
C ILE A 197 14.13 1.93 0.70
N THR A 198 14.33 2.66 -0.38
CA THR A 198 14.14 4.10 -0.43
C THR A 198 12.96 4.44 -1.31
N TYR A 199 11.93 5.05 -0.74
CA TYR A 199 10.78 5.57 -1.47
C TYR A 199 10.89 7.07 -1.73
N LYS A 200 10.33 7.49 -2.85
CA LYS A 200 9.90 8.86 -3.08
C LYS A 200 8.38 8.89 -3.13
N TYR A 201 7.79 9.79 -2.36
CA TYR A 201 6.34 9.96 -2.27
C TYR A 201 5.91 11.28 -2.92
N VAL A 202 4.70 11.29 -3.45
CA VAL A 202 3.95 12.51 -3.73
C VAL A 202 2.76 12.53 -2.79
N PHE A 203 2.59 13.64 -2.08
CA PHE A 203 1.54 13.81 -1.10
C PHE A 203 0.40 14.65 -1.64
N GLY A 204 -0.83 14.24 -1.34
CA GLY A 204 -2.05 15.01 -1.57
C GLY A 204 -2.73 15.33 -0.25
N VAL A 205 -3.60 16.35 -0.28
CA VAL A 205 -4.43 16.75 0.85
C VAL A 205 -5.88 16.40 0.55
N LEU A 206 -6.46 15.53 1.36
CA LEU A 206 -7.87 15.15 1.32
C LEU A 206 -8.65 16.01 2.32
N ARG A 207 -9.82 16.50 1.88
CA ARG A 207 -10.75 17.30 2.67
C ARG A 207 -12.15 16.73 2.44
N GLU A 208 -12.94 16.61 3.51
CA GLU A 208 -14.28 16.04 3.40
C GLU A 208 -15.29 17.01 2.78
N PHE A 209 -15.06 18.32 2.94
CA PHE A 209 -15.95 19.36 2.45
C PHE A 209 -15.17 20.42 1.67
N GLY A 210 -15.47 20.53 0.37
CA GLY A 210 -15.00 21.61 -0.50
C GLY A 210 -14.85 21.17 -1.96
N ALA A 211 -15.52 21.88 -2.87
CA ALA A 211 -14.97 22.03 -4.22
C ALA A 211 -13.65 22.77 -4.08
N GLY A 212 -12.60 22.30 -4.74
CA GLY A 212 -11.34 22.97 -4.60
C GLY A 212 -10.24 22.37 -5.43
N ASP A 213 -9.31 23.23 -5.75
CA ASP A 213 -8.02 22.85 -6.27
C ASP A 213 -7.40 21.74 -5.42
N SER A 214 -6.82 20.74 -6.08
CA SER A 214 -6.11 19.65 -5.42
C SER A 214 -4.61 19.86 -5.62
N PRO A 215 -3.90 20.47 -4.66
CA PRO A 215 -2.45 20.60 -4.73
C PRO A 215 -1.76 19.27 -4.40
N ILE A 216 -0.64 19.02 -5.06
CA ILE A 216 0.25 17.90 -4.76
C ILE A 216 1.64 18.41 -4.34
N PHE A 217 2.27 17.70 -3.42
CA PHE A 217 3.48 18.15 -2.72
C PHE A 217 4.58 17.09 -2.74
N GLY A 218 5.83 17.54 -2.72
CA GLY A 218 7.00 16.65 -2.72
C GLY A 218 7.47 16.22 -1.33
N THR A 219 6.99 16.91 -0.29
CA THR A 219 7.29 16.61 1.11
C THR A 219 6.00 16.59 1.92
N TYR A 220 5.99 15.82 3.01
CA TYR A 220 4.85 15.80 3.93
C TYR A 220 4.65 17.18 4.60
N SER A 221 5.74 17.85 4.97
CA SER A 221 5.69 19.17 5.63
C SER A 221 5.08 20.24 4.71
N ASP A 222 5.40 20.21 3.42
CA ASP A 222 4.77 21.10 2.44
C ASP A 222 3.26 20.81 2.29
N ALA A 223 2.84 19.54 2.33
CA ALA A 223 1.41 19.19 2.35
C ALA A 223 0.71 19.61 3.65
N GLU A 224 1.39 19.50 4.78
CA GLU A 224 0.90 19.90 6.09
C GLU A 224 0.72 21.42 6.21
N ASN A 225 1.65 22.18 5.66
CA ASN A 225 1.60 23.64 5.67
C ASN A 225 0.94 24.24 4.41
N GLU A 226 0.63 23.41 3.42
CA GLU A 226 0.13 23.80 2.10
C GLU A 226 1.01 24.83 1.39
N THR A 227 2.32 24.63 1.48
CA THR A 227 3.35 25.46 0.86
C THR A 227 4.02 24.73 -0.30
N ASN A 228 4.59 25.47 -1.25
CA ASN A 228 5.46 24.92 -2.31
C ASN A 228 4.86 23.74 -3.11
N ALA A 229 3.58 23.79 -3.45
CA ALA A 229 2.95 22.75 -4.28
C ALA A 229 3.74 22.51 -5.58
N ILE A 230 3.96 21.24 -5.92
CA ILE A 230 4.58 20.82 -7.18
C ILE A 230 3.67 21.19 -8.34
N TYR A 231 2.38 20.92 -8.17
CA TYR A 231 1.32 21.18 -9.13
C TYR A 231 -0.01 21.33 -8.40
N VAL A 232 -0.94 22.03 -9.02
CA VAL A 232 -2.29 22.27 -8.49
C VAL A 232 -3.30 21.87 -9.55
N PHE A 233 -4.03 20.78 -9.31
CA PHE A 233 -5.11 20.36 -10.19
C PHE A 233 -6.32 21.28 -9.95
N LYS A 234 -6.82 21.91 -11.01
CA LYS A 234 -7.98 22.79 -10.92
C LYS A 234 -9.27 21.97 -10.94
N ALA A 235 -10.16 22.22 -9.99
CA ALA A 235 -11.49 21.62 -10.01
C ALA A 235 -12.29 22.17 -11.21
N ALA A 236 -13.04 21.29 -11.87
CA ALA A 236 -13.95 21.70 -12.94
C ALA A 236 -15.18 22.34 -12.30
N ASN A 237 -15.19 23.68 -12.27
CA ASN A 237 -16.30 24.54 -11.81
C ASN A 237 -16.46 24.58 -10.28
N ASP A 238 -16.93 25.72 -9.76
CA ASP A 238 -17.18 26.02 -8.34
C ASP A 238 -18.31 25.15 -7.70
N GLU A 239 -18.67 24.02 -8.32
CA GLU A 239 -19.68 23.10 -7.81
C GLU A 239 -19.14 22.33 -6.62
N ILE A 240 -19.74 22.56 -5.44
CA ILE A 240 -19.49 21.83 -4.20
C ILE A 240 -19.45 20.32 -4.47
N GLY A 241 -18.28 19.70 -4.29
CA GLY A 241 -18.07 18.27 -4.52
C GLY A 241 -17.38 17.90 -5.84
N SER A 242 -17.04 18.87 -6.70
CA SER A 242 -16.15 18.62 -7.85
C SER A 242 -14.73 18.37 -7.32
N SER A 243 -14.28 17.11 -7.42
CA SER A 243 -12.93 16.69 -7.03
C SER A 243 -12.22 16.08 -8.23
N VAL A 244 -10.91 16.30 -8.29
CA VAL A 244 -10.06 15.68 -9.31
C VAL A 244 -9.82 14.24 -8.89
N SER A 245 -10.16 13.30 -9.77
CA SER A 245 -9.99 11.86 -9.49
C SER A 245 -8.55 11.55 -9.08
N ILE A 246 -8.38 10.71 -8.06
CA ILE A 246 -7.07 10.22 -7.63
C ILE A 246 -6.35 9.52 -8.80
N ASP A 247 -7.09 8.86 -9.69
CA ASP A 247 -6.51 8.18 -10.85
C ASP A 247 -5.97 9.16 -11.89
N ASP A 248 -6.64 10.31 -12.08
CA ASP A 248 -6.15 11.38 -12.95
C ASP A 248 -4.88 12.01 -12.35
N GLN A 249 -4.86 12.22 -11.02
CA GLN A 249 -3.68 12.73 -10.33
C GLN A 249 -2.50 11.77 -10.47
N LYS A 250 -2.72 10.46 -10.24
CA LYS A 250 -1.70 9.42 -10.42
C LYS A 250 -1.19 9.38 -11.86
N SER A 251 -2.09 9.38 -12.84
CA SER A 251 -1.73 9.38 -14.27
C SER A 251 -0.89 10.59 -14.63
N TYR A 252 -1.23 11.78 -14.12
CA TYR A 252 -0.42 12.97 -14.31
C TYR A 252 0.96 12.83 -13.67
N ILE A 253 1.03 12.35 -12.44
CA ILE A 253 2.30 12.16 -11.70
C ILE A 253 3.21 11.19 -12.44
N GLU A 254 2.69 10.06 -12.91
CA GLU A 254 3.46 9.05 -13.65
C GLU A 254 4.05 9.63 -14.94
N ASN A 255 3.25 10.36 -15.71
CA ASN A 255 3.68 10.96 -16.97
C ASN A 255 4.66 12.12 -16.80
N ASN A 256 4.69 12.76 -15.63
CA ASN A 256 5.50 13.94 -15.36
C ASN A 256 6.58 13.72 -14.27
N TYR A 257 6.75 12.49 -13.77
CA TYR A 257 7.58 12.18 -12.61
C TYR A 257 8.98 12.79 -12.68
N ASN A 258 9.67 12.62 -13.81
CA ASN A 258 11.03 13.10 -14.00
C ASN A 258 11.15 14.64 -13.90
N SER A 259 10.06 15.38 -14.13
CA SER A 259 10.06 16.86 -14.08
C SER A 259 10.10 17.42 -12.66
N PHE A 260 9.72 16.63 -11.66
CA PHE A 260 9.68 17.04 -10.25
C PHE A 260 10.34 16.04 -9.30
N GLU A 261 10.98 14.99 -9.81
CA GLU A 261 11.67 13.98 -9.01
C GLU A 261 12.68 14.60 -8.01
N ASN A 262 13.34 15.69 -8.40
CA ASN A 262 14.31 16.42 -7.57
C ASN A 262 13.67 17.25 -6.45
N LYS A 263 12.34 17.41 -6.46
CA LYS A 263 11.55 18.08 -5.42
C LYS A 263 10.99 17.10 -4.40
N LEU A 264 11.16 15.79 -4.61
CA LEU A 264 10.62 14.74 -3.73
C LEU A 264 11.65 14.37 -2.65
N SER A 265 11.19 14.31 -1.42
CA SER A 265 12.00 13.73 -0.34
C SER A 265 12.16 12.22 -0.50
N ALA A 266 13.32 11.73 -0.07
CA ALA A 266 13.69 10.32 -0.08
C ALA A 266 13.51 9.72 1.32
N TYR A 267 12.57 8.78 1.44
CA TYR A 267 12.22 8.07 2.66
C TYR A 267 12.91 6.72 2.66
N THR A 268 13.93 6.56 3.50
CA THR A 268 14.73 5.34 3.58
C THR A 268 14.33 4.53 4.80
N TYR A 269 13.87 3.31 4.56
CA TYR A 269 13.51 2.33 5.58
C TYR A 269 14.62 1.28 5.63
N THR A 270 15.24 1.11 6.79
CA THR A 270 16.31 0.15 7.00
C THR A 270 15.85 -0.93 7.96
N PHE A 271 15.91 -2.17 7.52
CA PHE A 271 15.46 -3.35 8.22
C PHE A 271 16.62 -4.26 8.58
N LYS A 272 16.44 -5.06 9.64
CA LYS A 272 17.25 -6.24 9.95
C LYS A 272 16.36 -7.45 10.16
N LYS A 273 16.87 -8.63 9.83
CA LYS A 273 16.19 -9.89 10.15
C LYS A 273 16.72 -10.44 11.48
N ASN A 274 15.84 -10.53 12.47
CA ASN A 274 16.12 -11.11 13.78
C ASN A 274 15.12 -12.24 14.06
N ASP A 275 15.59 -13.45 14.34
CA ASP A 275 14.75 -14.62 14.62
C ASP A 275 13.65 -14.87 13.57
N GLY A 276 14.02 -14.75 12.29
CA GLY A 276 13.09 -14.94 11.18
C GLY A 276 12.14 -13.76 10.92
N LYS A 277 12.15 -12.71 11.75
CA LYS A 277 11.28 -11.53 11.61
C LYS A 277 12.04 -10.35 11.03
N ILE A 278 11.42 -9.64 10.09
CA ILE A 278 11.92 -8.39 9.54
C ILE A 278 11.55 -7.26 10.50
N LYS A 279 12.55 -6.53 11.00
CA LYS A 279 12.37 -5.41 11.92
C LYS A 279 13.00 -4.15 11.35
N LEU A 280 12.24 -3.07 11.31
CA LEU A 280 12.71 -1.72 11.02
C LEU A 280 13.61 -1.27 12.17
N VAL A 281 14.87 -0.99 11.84
CA VAL A 281 15.90 -0.57 12.80
C VAL A 281 16.34 0.86 12.61
N ASP A 282 16.06 1.45 11.43
CA ASP A 282 16.34 2.85 11.15
C ASP A 282 15.36 3.38 10.09
N PHE A 283 15.04 4.66 10.19
CA PHE A 283 14.21 5.40 9.25
C PHE A 283 14.75 6.82 9.14
N SER A 284 14.91 7.29 7.91
CA SER A 284 15.36 8.65 7.66
C SER A 284 14.70 9.26 6.43
N VAL A 285 14.55 10.58 6.46
CA VAL A 285 14.06 11.38 5.33
C VAL A 285 15.15 12.36 4.91
N LYS A 286 15.40 12.45 3.61
CA LYS A 286 16.38 13.37 3.00
C LYS A 286 15.76 14.18 1.88
#